data_AF-A0A954XZP8-F1
#
_entry.id   AF-A0A954XZP8-F1
#
_cell.length_a   1.000
_cell.length_b   1.000
_cell.length_c   1.000
_cell.angle_alpha   90.00
_cell.angle_beta   90.00
_cell.angle_gamma   90.00
#
_symmetry.space_group_name_H-M   'P 1'
#
loop_
_entity.id
_entity.type
_entity.pdbx_description
1 polymer ?
#
loop_
_entity_poly.entity_id
_entity_poly.type
_entity_poly.pdbx_seq_one_letter_code
_entity_poly.pdbx_strand_id
1 'polypeptide(L)'
;MSTITAGALAAMPAYAPATSSPAPTAFAPAPSAPFATSHPVIAGTESVSPPVLSPPAPAATAPAAATTRTEVADGSRKSDAAGPRLLPPTAAPAITAPLAASPAPAILSVTTTQAVPNGLPSLDPPTPQEITAFLEQQQPAAADSAGVATSESGEIATTATPRTNASRQIEPTTTSRAAAQTELDEDLATLGTLTGEKIDLRAREMIAAGYDLARRGAYYAARLQFVGVLRMIAEAKDDRHGAVRRAAALAEGLQALDEAEDFLTIPADADANQEAAVLLRSHKTAVGREGDAAGLPPAQLADRYYRYAQRQLASAVAGEPAGSMALHALGKLTTEQHTAAETDFPLALRRAASYQQAALLARDDNYLAAHELGVLMAETGHYLESADLLRKVASEQPNPVVLRNLARVERSLGRSQAAQLAEQEAARLAVLTPDPRVAWMPPGQFAAQSGTGQSPNFAGSAPPMQTPYGTPQVARGPAAQPAGGLPPNMRFMR
;
A
#
# COMPACT_ATOMS: atom_id res chain seq x y z
N MET A 1 -39.77 -27.90 -85.34
CA MET A 1 -38.81 -27.16 -84.50
C MET A 1 -38.32 -25.99 -85.32
N SER A 2 -38.92 -24.83 -85.11
CA SER A 2 -38.74 -23.62 -85.92
C SER A 2 -38.37 -22.45 -85.01
N THR A 3 -37.29 -21.75 -85.38
CA THR A 3 -37.11 -20.28 -85.52
C THR A 3 -37.24 -19.27 -84.35
N ILE A 4 -36.19 -18.42 -84.27
CA ILE A 4 -36.12 -16.93 -84.05
C ILE A 4 -36.19 -16.47 -82.57
N THR A 5 -35.25 -15.67 -82.00
CA THR A 5 -35.03 -14.22 -82.25
C THR A 5 -33.71 -13.67 -81.64
N ALA A 6 -33.19 -12.60 -82.28
CA ALA A 6 -32.10 -11.66 -81.97
C ALA A 6 -32.17 -10.97 -80.57
N GLY A 7 -31.19 -10.23 -80.03
CA GLY A 7 -29.94 -9.63 -80.53
C GLY A 7 -29.32 -8.68 -79.48
N ALA A 8 -28.31 -7.91 -79.91
CA ALA A 8 -27.78 -6.64 -79.37
C ALA A 8 -26.29 -6.64 -78.92
N LEU A 9 -25.47 -6.04 -79.78
CA LEU A 9 -24.13 -5.50 -79.54
C LEU A 9 -24.23 -4.21 -78.70
N ALA A 10 -23.39 -4.08 -77.68
CA ALA A 10 -23.12 -2.80 -77.02
C ALA A 10 -21.61 -2.62 -76.84
N ALA A 11 -21.14 -1.44 -77.27
CA ALA A 11 -19.75 -1.04 -77.38
C ALA A 11 -19.07 -0.79 -76.03
N MET A 12 -17.77 -1.09 -75.96
CA MET A 12 -16.88 -0.65 -74.89
C MET A 12 -16.56 0.85 -75.02
N PRO A 13 -16.59 1.64 -73.93
CA PRO A 13 -15.87 2.91 -73.89
C PRO A 13 -14.44 2.72 -73.37
N ALA A 14 -13.55 3.47 -73.99
CA ALA A 14 -12.12 3.54 -73.75
C ALA A 14 -11.78 4.07 -72.33
N TYR A 15 -10.73 3.49 -71.78
CA TYR A 15 -10.09 3.88 -70.53
C TYR A 15 -9.29 5.18 -70.76
N ALA A 16 -9.66 6.26 -70.06
CA ALA A 16 -8.88 7.50 -69.98
C ALA A 16 -8.21 7.61 -68.60
N PRO A 17 -6.96 8.13 -68.50
CA PRO A 17 -6.19 8.14 -67.26
C PRO A 17 -6.59 9.31 -66.37
N ALA A 18 -7.01 9.02 -65.13
CA ALA A 18 -7.21 10.05 -64.11
C ALA A 18 -5.87 10.34 -63.41
N THR A 19 -5.31 11.50 -63.74
CA THR A 19 -4.30 12.22 -62.96
C THR A 19 -4.90 12.82 -61.68
N SER A 20 -4.04 13.02 -60.68
CA SER A 20 -4.16 13.83 -59.45
C SER A 20 -4.47 13.07 -58.15
N SER A 21 -3.39 12.79 -57.40
CA SER A 21 -3.41 12.56 -55.96
C SER A 21 -3.77 13.85 -55.22
N PRO A 22 -4.74 13.85 -54.30
CA PRO A 22 -4.81 14.88 -53.28
C PRO A 22 -3.78 14.60 -52.19
N ALA A 23 -3.04 15.64 -51.81
CA ALA A 23 -2.10 15.64 -50.69
C ALA A 23 -2.82 15.33 -49.35
N PRO A 24 -2.13 14.73 -48.37
CA PRO A 24 -2.70 14.47 -47.06
C PRO A 24 -2.91 15.80 -46.31
N THR A 25 -4.18 16.11 -46.02
CA THR A 25 -4.57 17.21 -45.14
C THR A 25 -4.06 16.93 -43.73
N ALA A 26 -3.15 17.77 -43.25
CA ALA A 26 -2.69 17.74 -41.86
C ALA A 26 -3.88 17.95 -40.92
N PHE A 27 -4.08 17.00 -40.01
CA PHE A 27 -5.06 17.09 -38.93
C PHE A 27 -4.55 18.11 -37.90
N ALA A 28 -5.20 19.26 -37.81
CA ALA A 28 -4.95 20.21 -36.73
C ALA A 28 -5.49 19.64 -35.41
N PRO A 29 -4.77 19.77 -34.29
CA PRO A 29 -5.28 19.34 -32.98
C PRO A 29 -6.44 20.25 -32.55
N ALA A 30 -7.55 19.65 -32.15
CA ALA A 30 -8.68 20.36 -31.56
C ALA A 30 -8.25 20.98 -30.21
N PRO A 31 -8.69 22.21 -29.88
CA PRO A 31 -8.44 22.79 -28.57
C PRO A 31 -9.21 22.00 -27.49
N SER A 32 -8.47 21.56 -26.47
CA SER A 32 -9.00 20.91 -25.28
C SER A 32 -9.99 21.85 -24.56
N ALA A 33 -11.26 21.47 -24.52
CA ALA A 33 -12.25 22.13 -23.67
C ALA A 33 -12.02 21.71 -22.20
N PRO A 34 -12.12 22.64 -21.24
CA PRO A 34 -12.00 22.29 -19.82
C PRO A 34 -13.22 21.48 -19.36
N PHE A 35 -12.97 20.36 -18.70
CA PHE A 35 -13.99 19.60 -17.99
C PHE A 35 -14.50 20.44 -16.81
N ALA A 36 -15.70 21.02 -16.98
CA ALA A 36 -16.48 21.58 -15.89
C ALA A 36 -17.23 20.44 -15.19
N THR A 37 -16.96 20.23 -13.91
CA THR A 37 -17.76 19.41 -13.01
C THR A 37 -19.13 20.08 -12.79
N SER A 38 -20.15 19.59 -13.49
CA SER A 38 -21.55 19.92 -13.24
C SER A 38 -22.10 19.08 -12.09
N HIS A 39 -22.26 19.71 -10.92
CA HIS A 39 -23.13 19.21 -9.86
C HIS A 39 -24.61 19.41 -10.27
N PRO A 40 -25.50 18.46 -9.98
CA PRO A 40 -26.93 18.69 -10.16
C PRO A 40 -27.43 19.69 -9.11
N VAL A 41 -27.80 20.88 -9.57
CA VAL A 41 -28.55 21.88 -8.82
C VAL A 41 -30.01 21.41 -8.73
N ILE A 42 -30.45 21.04 -7.54
CA ILE A 42 -31.88 20.88 -7.23
C ILE A 42 -32.44 22.28 -7.02
N ALA A 43 -33.32 22.71 -7.93
CA ALA A 43 -34.09 23.92 -7.82
C ALA A 43 -35.20 23.73 -6.77
N GLY A 44 -35.10 24.45 -5.66
CA GLY A 44 -36.17 24.67 -4.69
C GLY A 44 -36.26 26.17 -4.40
N THR A 45 -37.24 26.82 -5.01
CA THR A 45 -37.61 28.21 -4.75
C THR A 45 -38.39 28.31 -3.45
N GLU A 46 -37.87 29.01 -2.45
CA GLU A 46 -38.70 29.72 -1.47
C GLU A 46 -37.91 30.88 -0.87
N SER A 47 -38.36 32.09 -1.21
CA SER A 47 -37.79 33.37 -0.78
C SER A 47 -38.53 33.85 0.47
N VAL A 48 -37.88 33.80 1.63
CA VAL A 48 -38.34 34.49 2.84
C VAL A 48 -37.20 35.35 3.38
N SER A 49 -37.40 36.67 3.34
CA SER A 49 -36.50 37.69 3.89
C SER A 49 -36.44 37.65 5.42
N PRO A 50 -35.26 37.80 6.06
CA PRO A 50 -35.17 38.10 7.47
C PRO A 50 -35.14 39.62 7.74
N PRO A 51 -35.62 40.09 8.91
CA PRO A 51 -35.55 41.49 9.30
C PRO A 51 -34.16 41.88 9.82
N VAL A 52 -33.74 43.09 9.48
CA VAL A 52 -32.54 43.78 9.99
C VAL A 52 -32.76 44.16 11.45
N LEU A 53 -31.86 43.72 12.34
CA LEU A 53 -31.75 44.19 13.72
C LEU A 53 -30.37 44.82 13.92
N SER A 54 -30.39 46.11 14.30
CA SER A 54 -29.25 46.96 14.61
C SER A 54 -28.47 46.49 15.84
N PRO A 55 -27.15 46.77 15.94
CA PRO A 55 -26.39 46.54 17.16
C PRO A 55 -26.51 47.73 18.14
N PRO A 56 -26.59 47.50 19.48
CA PRO A 56 -26.42 48.55 20.47
C PRO A 56 -24.95 48.75 20.84
N ALA A 57 -24.58 50.02 21.04
CA ALA A 57 -23.29 50.48 21.53
C ALA A 57 -23.08 50.17 23.03
N PRO A 58 -21.85 49.92 23.50
CA PRO A 58 -21.55 49.97 24.92
C PRO A 58 -21.00 51.35 25.34
N ALA A 59 -21.69 51.98 26.28
CA ALA A 59 -21.24 53.15 27.02
C ALA A 59 -20.28 52.71 28.15
N ALA A 60 -19.09 53.31 28.19
CA ALA A 60 -18.16 53.20 29.29
C ALA A 60 -18.31 54.42 30.21
N THR A 61 -18.59 54.19 31.49
CA THR A 61 -18.41 55.18 32.55
C THR A 61 -17.83 54.48 33.77
N ALA A 62 -16.68 54.97 34.22
CA ALA A 62 -16.06 54.61 35.50
C ALA A 62 -16.94 55.09 36.69
N PRO A 63 -16.69 54.61 37.92
CA PRO A 63 -15.80 55.40 38.77
C PRO A 63 -14.89 54.59 39.71
N ALA A 64 -14.01 55.34 40.36
CA ALA A 64 -12.85 54.95 41.13
C ALA A 64 -13.10 54.68 42.63
N ALA A 65 -12.05 54.10 43.23
CA ALA A 65 -11.60 54.16 44.62
C ALA A 65 -12.35 53.35 45.71
N ALA A 66 -11.64 52.41 46.36
CA ALA A 66 -11.06 52.65 47.69
C ALA A 66 -10.23 51.44 48.19
N THR A 67 -9.11 51.79 48.81
CA THR A 67 -8.11 50.96 49.48
C THR A 67 -8.64 50.33 50.77
N THR A 68 -8.30 49.07 51.07
CA THR A 68 -7.98 48.67 52.45
C THR A 68 -6.99 47.50 52.49
N ARG A 69 -6.05 47.66 53.41
CA ARG A 69 -4.85 46.87 53.74
C ARG A 69 -5.09 46.23 55.11
N THR A 70 -4.87 44.93 55.27
CA THR A 70 -4.57 44.26 56.57
C THR A 70 -4.02 42.86 56.23
N GLU A 71 -2.71 42.58 56.34
CA GLU A 71 -1.92 42.16 57.52
C GLU A 71 -2.33 40.85 58.23
N VAL A 72 -1.38 39.89 58.14
CA VAL A 72 -0.83 38.96 59.17
C VAL A 72 -1.72 37.93 59.87
N ALA A 73 -1.31 36.65 59.74
CA ALA A 73 -0.99 35.66 60.81
C ALA A 73 -1.08 34.25 60.21
N ASP A 74 0.01 33.54 59.93
CA ASP A 74 0.75 32.65 60.85
C ASP A 74 -0.12 31.85 61.84
N GLY A 75 -0.03 30.52 61.77
CA GLY A 75 -0.97 29.62 62.45
C GLY A 75 -0.73 28.14 62.16
N SER A 76 0.45 27.65 62.54
CA SER A 76 0.76 26.24 62.77
C SER A 76 -0.31 25.51 63.60
N ARG A 77 -0.78 24.34 63.15
CA ARG A 77 -1.31 23.27 64.03
C ARG A 77 -1.24 21.88 63.37
N LYS A 78 -0.51 21.00 64.05
CA LYS A 78 -0.50 19.53 63.97
C LYS A 78 -1.82 18.92 64.46
N SER A 79 -2.06 17.67 64.02
CA SER A 79 -2.93 16.58 64.56
C SER A 79 -3.98 16.15 63.52
N ASP A 80 -4.34 14.89 63.30
CA ASP A 80 -3.89 13.59 63.80
C ASP A 80 -4.53 12.51 62.92
N ALA A 81 -4.01 11.30 63.04
CA ALA A 81 -4.48 10.07 62.44
C ALA A 81 -5.96 9.74 62.72
N ALA A 82 -6.70 9.31 61.69
CA ALA A 82 -7.88 8.45 61.83
C ALA A 82 -8.07 7.61 60.56
N GLY A 83 -8.13 6.29 60.72
CA GLY A 83 -8.12 5.29 59.64
C GLY A 83 -9.41 5.18 58.82
N PRO A 84 -9.40 4.33 57.77
CA PRO A 84 -10.53 4.17 56.87
C PRO A 84 -11.65 3.34 57.51
N ARG A 85 -12.85 3.92 57.57
CA ARG A 85 -14.09 3.25 57.95
C ARG A 85 -14.58 2.36 56.80
N LEU A 86 -14.76 1.08 57.10
CA LEU A 86 -15.47 0.08 56.31
C LEU A 86 -16.95 0.48 56.13
N LEU A 87 -17.42 0.45 54.89
CA LEU A 87 -18.84 0.56 54.52
C LEU A 87 -19.54 -0.80 54.69
N PRO A 88 -20.78 -0.86 55.20
CA PRO A 88 -21.58 -2.08 55.23
C PRO A 88 -22.25 -2.37 53.87
N PRO A 89 -22.59 -3.65 53.57
CA PRO A 89 -23.30 -4.03 52.34
C PRO A 89 -24.79 -3.69 52.42
N THR A 90 -25.28 -2.96 51.42
CA THR A 90 -26.70 -2.64 51.26
C THR A 90 -27.46 -3.82 50.70
N ALA A 91 -28.52 -4.21 51.39
CA ALA A 91 -29.41 -5.31 51.07
C ALA A 91 -30.24 -5.06 49.79
N ALA A 92 -30.47 -6.14 49.03
CA ALA A 92 -31.40 -6.20 47.92
C ALA A 92 -32.86 -6.16 48.41
N PRO A 93 -33.78 -5.47 47.71
CA PRO A 93 -35.20 -5.71 47.88
C PRO A 93 -35.68 -6.78 46.88
N ALA A 94 -36.26 -7.85 47.43
CA ALA A 94 -37.15 -8.74 46.70
C ALA A 94 -38.51 -8.06 46.49
N ILE A 95 -38.99 -8.02 45.25
CA ILE A 95 -40.39 -7.72 44.94
C ILE A 95 -40.95 -8.89 44.15
N THR A 96 -41.93 -9.54 44.76
CA THR A 96 -42.75 -10.62 44.22
C THR A 96 -44.06 -10.05 43.66
N ALA A 97 -44.58 -10.74 42.65
CA ALA A 97 -45.99 -10.83 42.22
C ALA A 97 -46.45 -9.93 41.03
N PRO A 98 -47.52 -10.34 40.29
CA PRO A 98 -47.43 -10.56 38.84
C PRO A 98 -48.44 -9.71 38.05
N LEU A 99 -48.15 -9.39 36.78
CA LEU A 99 -49.18 -8.79 35.92
C LEU A 99 -48.99 -9.13 34.43
N ALA A 100 -50.05 -9.72 33.89
CA ALA A 100 -50.58 -9.62 32.52
C ALA A 100 -49.64 -9.84 31.32
N ALA A 101 -49.84 -10.98 30.66
CA ALA A 101 -49.40 -11.25 29.31
C ALA A 101 -49.99 -10.24 28.31
N SER A 102 -49.11 -9.50 27.64
CA SER A 102 -49.41 -8.83 26.36
C SER A 102 -48.86 -9.69 25.21
N PRO A 103 -49.62 -9.86 24.10
CA PRO A 103 -49.17 -10.65 22.96
C PRO A 103 -48.06 -9.92 22.21
N ALA A 104 -46.93 -10.61 22.03
CA ALA A 104 -45.81 -10.14 21.22
C ALA A 104 -46.22 -9.99 19.74
N PRO A 105 -45.76 -8.94 19.03
CA PRO A 105 -45.88 -8.89 17.59
C PRO A 105 -44.97 -9.97 16.97
N ALA A 106 -45.52 -10.73 16.02
CA ALA A 106 -44.79 -11.72 15.25
C ALA A 106 -43.66 -11.04 14.45
N ILE A 107 -42.43 -11.16 14.95
CA ILE A 107 -41.24 -10.79 14.18
C ILE A 107 -40.92 -12.00 13.31
N LEU A 108 -41.20 -11.88 12.00
CA LEU A 108 -40.78 -12.82 10.98
C LEU A 108 -39.25 -12.88 10.99
N SER A 109 -38.70 -13.91 11.63
CA SER A 109 -37.28 -14.25 11.54
C SER A 109 -37.03 -14.85 10.15
N VAL A 110 -36.70 -13.99 9.19
CA VAL A 110 -36.14 -14.42 7.91
C VAL A 110 -34.68 -14.74 8.16
N THR A 111 -34.40 -15.99 8.54
CA THR A 111 -33.04 -16.51 8.58
C THR A 111 -32.61 -16.80 7.13
N THR A 112 -32.20 -15.75 6.40
CA THR A 112 -31.48 -15.94 5.15
C THR A 112 -30.03 -16.29 5.49
N THR A 113 -29.77 -17.57 5.75
CA THR A 113 -28.42 -18.12 5.73
C THR A 113 -27.97 -18.15 4.26
N GLN A 114 -27.49 -17.01 3.75
CA GLN A 114 -26.84 -16.97 2.46
C GLN A 114 -25.45 -17.59 2.65
N ALA A 115 -25.30 -18.85 2.25
CA ALA A 115 -24.01 -19.51 2.17
C ALA A 115 -23.16 -18.78 1.14
N VAL A 116 -22.24 -17.93 1.60
CA VAL A 116 -21.18 -17.39 0.77
C VAL A 116 -20.30 -18.58 0.38
N PRO A 117 -20.12 -18.88 -0.92
CA PRO A 117 -19.25 -19.97 -1.35
C PRO A 117 -17.80 -19.62 -1.02
N ASN A 118 -17.34 -20.08 0.14
CA ASN A 118 -15.93 -20.07 0.53
C ASN A 118 -15.16 -21.06 -0.35
N GLY A 119 -14.59 -20.54 -1.43
CA GLY A 119 -13.83 -21.32 -2.39
C GLY A 119 -13.37 -20.46 -3.56
N LEU A 120 -12.90 -19.26 -3.25
CA LEU A 120 -12.38 -18.33 -4.25
C LEU A 120 -10.93 -18.75 -4.58
N PRO A 121 -10.59 -19.11 -5.83
CA PRO A 121 -9.22 -19.46 -6.21
C PRO A 121 -8.30 -18.26 -6.00
N SER A 122 -7.07 -18.51 -5.54
CA SER A 122 -6.02 -17.50 -5.35
C SER A 122 -5.78 -16.74 -6.66
N LEU A 123 -5.65 -15.42 -6.58
CA LEU A 123 -5.34 -14.56 -7.72
C LEU A 123 -3.81 -14.55 -7.91
N ASP A 124 -3.33 -14.72 -9.14
CA ASP A 124 -1.89 -14.78 -9.43
C ASP A 124 -1.28 -13.37 -9.38
N PRO A 125 -0.24 -13.13 -8.56
CA PRO A 125 0.39 -11.82 -8.45
C PRO A 125 1.36 -11.51 -9.62
N PRO A 126 1.63 -10.23 -9.95
CA PRO A 126 2.51 -9.83 -11.05
C PRO A 126 3.96 -10.23 -10.84
N THR A 127 4.68 -10.55 -11.91
CA THR A 127 6.05 -11.07 -11.86
C THR A 127 7.10 -9.95 -11.80
N PRO A 128 8.32 -10.19 -11.29
CA PRO A 128 9.40 -9.18 -11.26
C PRO A 128 9.81 -8.63 -12.64
N GLN A 129 9.57 -9.38 -13.72
CA GLN A 129 9.82 -8.90 -15.07
C GLN A 129 8.73 -7.97 -15.55
N GLU A 130 7.48 -8.19 -15.17
CA GLU A 130 6.42 -7.19 -15.38
C GLU A 130 6.74 -5.92 -14.59
N ILE A 131 7.29 -6.05 -13.38
CA ILE A 131 7.75 -4.92 -12.57
C ILE A 131 8.95 -4.19 -13.22
N THR A 132 9.92 -4.95 -13.72
CA THR A 132 11.11 -4.38 -14.39
C THR A 132 10.71 -3.71 -15.71
N ALA A 133 9.90 -4.38 -16.52
CA ALA A 133 9.37 -3.86 -17.79
C ALA A 133 8.47 -2.64 -17.56
N PHE A 134 7.68 -2.63 -16.48
CA PHE A 134 6.89 -1.47 -16.08
C PHE A 134 7.78 -0.29 -15.70
N LEU A 135 8.79 -0.51 -14.84
CA LEU A 135 9.77 0.53 -14.47
C LEU A 135 10.56 1.05 -15.68
N GLU A 136 10.86 0.19 -16.65
CA GLU A 136 11.58 0.54 -17.88
C GLU A 136 10.69 1.30 -18.87
N GLN A 137 9.41 0.92 -19.01
CA GLN A 137 8.42 1.63 -19.83
C GLN A 137 8.07 3.03 -19.30
N GLN A 138 8.18 3.25 -17.98
CA GLN A 138 7.91 4.55 -17.36
C GLN A 138 9.06 5.55 -17.45
N GLN A 139 10.19 5.20 -18.06
CA GLN A 139 11.28 6.14 -18.28
C GLN A 139 10.86 7.15 -19.36
N PRO A 140 10.67 8.44 -19.05
CA PRO A 140 10.40 9.43 -20.08
C PRO A 140 11.59 9.47 -21.03
N ALA A 141 11.34 9.34 -22.35
CA ALA A 141 12.36 9.55 -23.37
C ALA A 141 13.02 10.91 -23.12
N ALA A 142 14.28 10.90 -22.71
CA ALA A 142 15.00 12.10 -22.29
C ALA A 142 14.98 13.13 -23.43
N ALA A 143 14.21 14.20 -23.25
CA ALA A 143 14.24 15.36 -24.13
C ALA A 143 15.55 16.12 -23.88
N ASP A 144 16.35 16.25 -24.93
CA ASP A 144 17.61 17.01 -24.98
C ASP A 144 17.48 18.36 -24.28
N SER A 145 17.97 18.43 -23.05
CA SER A 145 18.12 19.67 -22.30
C SER A 145 19.59 20.06 -22.31
N ALA A 146 20.01 20.62 -23.43
CA ALA A 146 21.33 21.22 -23.58
C ALA A 146 21.38 22.59 -22.89
N GLY A 147 22.27 22.70 -21.90
CA GLY A 147 23.13 23.87 -21.72
C GLY A 147 22.62 25.00 -20.82
N VAL A 148 23.08 24.99 -19.56
CA VAL A 148 23.50 26.23 -18.87
C VAL A 148 24.78 25.93 -18.10
N ALA A 149 25.82 26.72 -18.40
CA ALA A 149 27.18 26.62 -17.89
C ALA A 149 27.27 27.06 -16.41
N THR A 150 28.09 26.36 -15.64
CA THR A 150 28.48 26.74 -14.27
C THR A 150 29.92 27.29 -14.27
N SER A 151 30.09 28.46 -13.67
CA SER A 151 31.39 29.11 -13.46
C SER A 151 32.11 28.58 -12.23
N GLU A 152 33.43 28.59 -12.33
CA GLU A 152 34.45 28.19 -11.37
C GLU A 152 34.40 28.99 -10.05
N SER A 153 34.79 28.35 -8.94
CA SER A 153 35.45 29.01 -7.81
C SER A 153 36.07 28.00 -6.84
N GLY A 154 37.36 28.22 -6.51
CA GLY A 154 37.78 28.30 -5.10
C GLY A 154 38.49 27.11 -4.49
N GLU A 155 39.79 27.03 -4.74
CA GLU A 155 40.78 26.19 -4.07
C GLU A 155 41.13 26.73 -2.67
N ILE A 156 41.00 25.93 -1.61
CA ILE A 156 41.73 26.13 -0.34
C ILE A 156 42.20 24.78 0.22
N ALA A 157 43.52 24.67 0.37
CA ALA A 157 44.21 23.58 1.05
C ALA A 157 44.29 23.82 2.55
N THR A 158 44.12 22.78 3.39
CA THR A 158 44.77 22.72 4.71
C THR A 158 45.01 21.27 5.18
N THR A 159 46.28 21.01 5.49
CA THR A 159 46.91 19.82 6.12
C THR A 159 46.61 19.67 7.61
N ALA A 160 46.47 18.43 8.12
CA ALA A 160 47.30 17.81 9.19
C ALA A 160 46.65 16.56 9.87
N THR A 161 47.50 15.56 10.16
CA THR A 161 47.28 14.25 10.84
C THR A 161 47.56 14.34 12.37
N PRO A 162 47.74 13.23 13.15
CA PRO A 162 46.86 12.08 13.48
C PRO A 162 46.73 11.82 15.01
N ARG A 163 45.86 10.90 15.46
CA ARG A 163 45.94 10.15 16.75
C ARG A 163 44.90 9.01 16.77
N THR A 164 45.25 7.77 16.47
CA THR A 164 45.61 6.66 17.40
C THR A 164 44.73 6.54 18.65
N ASN A 165 43.84 5.55 18.67
CA ASN A 165 43.51 4.78 19.87
C ASN A 165 43.05 3.37 19.49
N ALA A 166 43.77 2.39 20.02
CA ALA A 166 43.56 0.96 19.83
C ALA A 166 42.95 0.36 21.09
N SER A 167 41.89 -0.45 20.95
CA SER A 167 41.37 -1.50 21.86
C SER A 167 39.91 -1.77 21.46
N ARG A 168 39.35 -2.98 21.38
CA ARG A 168 39.81 -4.35 21.58
C ARG A 168 38.70 -5.24 20.99
N GLN A 169 39.07 -6.19 20.14
CA GLN A 169 38.16 -7.07 19.42
C GLN A 169 37.48 -8.10 20.34
N ILE A 170 36.15 -8.23 20.20
CA ILE A 170 35.41 -9.47 20.45
C ILE A 170 34.45 -9.62 19.25
N GLU A 171 34.75 -10.56 18.35
CA GLU A 171 33.89 -10.87 17.20
C GLU A 171 32.73 -11.79 17.59
N PRO A 172 31.52 -11.48 17.14
CA PRO A 172 30.60 -12.48 16.63
C PRO A 172 30.46 -12.33 15.11
N THR A 173 30.73 -13.43 14.41
CA THR A 173 30.79 -13.54 12.95
C THR A 173 29.39 -13.50 12.31
N THR A 174 28.77 -12.32 12.18
CA THR A 174 27.59 -12.11 11.31
C THR A 174 27.58 -10.76 10.56
N THR A 175 28.64 -9.95 10.63
CA THR A 175 28.65 -8.53 10.23
C THR A 175 28.94 -8.23 8.73
N SER A 176 29.17 -9.25 7.88
CA SER A 176 29.76 -9.01 6.55
C SER A 176 28.88 -8.23 5.54
N ARG A 177 27.55 -8.19 5.71
CA ARG A 177 26.66 -7.47 4.77
C ARG A 177 26.25 -6.08 5.26
N ALA A 178 26.15 -5.89 6.59
CA ALA A 178 25.89 -4.58 7.17
C ALA A 178 27.09 -3.64 6.97
N ALA A 179 28.32 -4.15 7.12
CA ALA A 179 29.54 -3.38 6.86
C ALA A 179 29.65 -2.89 5.40
N ALA A 180 29.23 -3.72 4.43
CA ALA A 180 29.22 -3.34 3.02
C ALA A 180 28.17 -2.27 2.66
N GLN A 181 27.11 -2.12 3.47
CA GLN A 181 26.18 -0.99 3.32
C GLN A 181 26.77 0.29 3.92
N THR A 182 27.45 0.18 5.07
CA THR A 182 28.06 1.34 5.76
C THR A 182 29.21 1.97 4.97
N GLU A 183 30.06 1.18 4.32
CA GLU A 183 31.15 1.72 3.46
C GLU A 183 30.60 2.48 2.25
N LEU A 184 29.46 2.03 1.70
CA LEU A 184 28.80 2.71 0.58
C LEU A 184 28.18 4.05 1.00
N ASP A 185 27.66 4.12 2.23
CA ASP A 185 27.08 5.35 2.79
C ASP A 185 28.16 6.41 3.10
N GLU A 186 29.39 5.99 3.44
CA GLU A 186 30.51 6.90 3.76
C GLU A 186 31.11 7.56 2.50
N ASP A 187 31.26 6.80 1.41
CA ASP A 187 31.69 7.35 0.12
C ASP A 187 30.68 8.37 -0.45
N LEU A 188 29.39 8.21 -0.13
CA LEU A 188 28.31 9.08 -0.59
C LEU A 188 28.28 10.44 0.13
N ALA A 189 28.66 10.49 1.40
CA ALA A 189 28.79 11.76 2.13
C ALA A 189 29.85 12.69 1.51
N THR A 190 30.79 12.12 0.75
CA THR A 190 31.94 12.84 0.17
C THR A 190 31.70 13.29 -1.28
N LEU A 191 30.68 12.76 -1.96
CA LEU A 191 30.48 12.90 -3.43
C LEU A 191 29.44 13.96 -3.87
N GLY A 192 28.97 14.80 -2.94
CA GLY A 192 27.97 15.84 -3.23
C GLY A 192 26.54 15.30 -3.26
N THR A 193 25.56 16.22 -3.25
CA THR A 193 24.13 15.90 -3.21
C THR A 193 23.76 14.95 -4.36
N LEU A 194 23.25 13.77 -4.03
CA LEU A 194 22.79 12.79 -5.02
C LEU A 194 21.80 13.43 -5.99
N THR A 195 22.11 13.38 -7.29
CA THR A 195 21.18 13.81 -8.33
C THR A 195 19.95 12.90 -8.35
N GLY A 196 18.82 13.40 -8.85
CA GLY A 196 17.58 12.62 -8.89
C GLY A 196 17.68 11.32 -9.67
N GLU A 197 18.48 11.30 -10.74
CA GLU A 197 18.73 10.09 -11.52
C GLU A 197 19.46 9.00 -10.71
N LYS A 198 20.46 9.37 -9.90
CA LYS A 198 21.18 8.42 -9.06
C LYS A 198 20.27 7.83 -7.96
N ILE A 199 19.42 8.66 -7.36
CA ILE A 199 18.44 8.21 -6.35
C ILE A 199 17.47 7.21 -6.98
N ASP A 200 16.95 7.51 -8.17
CA ASP A 200 16.01 6.63 -8.86
C ASP A 200 16.65 5.29 -9.22
N LEU A 201 17.85 5.28 -9.81
CA LEU A 201 18.60 4.06 -10.11
C LEU A 201 18.81 3.23 -8.83
N ARG A 202 19.27 3.86 -7.75
CA ARG A 202 19.50 3.19 -6.47
C ARG A 202 18.22 2.63 -5.86
N ALA A 203 17.12 3.39 -5.94
CA ALA A 203 15.81 2.94 -5.48
C ALA A 203 15.34 1.70 -6.24
N ARG A 204 15.52 1.65 -7.57
CA ARG A 204 15.21 0.46 -8.39
C ARG A 204 16.01 -0.77 -7.95
N GLU A 205 17.32 -0.62 -7.72
CA GLU A 205 18.18 -1.70 -7.22
C GLU A 205 17.70 -2.25 -5.88
N MET A 206 17.36 -1.35 -4.94
CA MET A 206 16.86 -1.73 -3.62
C MET A 206 15.48 -2.39 -3.68
N ILE A 207 14.59 -1.93 -4.56
CA ILE A 207 13.29 -2.58 -4.79
C ILE A 207 13.51 -4.00 -5.33
N ALA A 208 14.39 -4.19 -6.31
CA ALA A 208 14.72 -5.50 -6.84
C ALA A 208 15.28 -6.43 -5.75
N ALA A 209 16.21 -5.93 -4.92
CA ALA A 209 16.74 -6.67 -3.78
C ALA A 209 15.66 -7.00 -2.74
N GLY A 210 14.69 -6.10 -2.52
CA GLY A 210 13.53 -6.34 -1.66
C GLY A 210 12.67 -7.50 -2.16
N TYR A 211 12.37 -7.55 -3.46
CA TYR A 211 11.66 -8.69 -4.06
C TYR A 211 12.47 -10.00 -4.00
N ASP A 212 13.79 -9.96 -4.17
CA ASP A 212 14.65 -11.13 -3.99
C ASP A 212 14.58 -11.70 -2.57
N LEU A 213 14.51 -10.83 -1.56
CA LEU A 213 14.33 -11.24 -0.17
C LEU A 213 12.94 -11.84 0.06
N ALA A 214 11.88 -11.21 -0.44
CA ALA A 214 10.50 -11.69 -0.31
C ALA A 214 10.33 -13.09 -0.92
N ARG A 215 10.89 -13.33 -2.11
CA ARG A 215 10.87 -14.65 -2.77
C ARG A 215 11.56 -15.75 -1.98
N ARG A 216 12.51 -15.40 -1.11
CA ARG A 216 13.20 -16.33 -0.21
C ARG A 216 12.50 -16.49 1.14
N GLY A 217 11.29 -15.92 1.29
CA GLY A 217 10.54 -15.90 2.55
C GLY A 217 11.10 -14.94 3.60
N ALA A 218 12.07 -14.09 3.25
CA ALA A 218 12.66 -13.12 4.17
C ALA A 218 11.81 -11.84 4.25
N TYR A 219 10.52 -11.98 4.59
CA TYR A 219 9.51 -10.92 4.51
C TYR A 219 9.88 -9.68 5.35
N TYR A 220 10.37 -9.87 6.58
CA TYR A 220 10.82 -8.76 7.42
C TYR A 220 11.98 -7.97 6.80
N ALA A 221 12.96 -8.67 6.21
CA ALA A 221 14.09 -8.02 5.56
C ALA A 221 13.64 -7.27 4.28
N ALA A 222 12.72 -7.86 3.51
CA ALA A 222 12.12 -7.21 2.35
C ALA A 222 11.37 -5.93 2.75
N ARG A 223 10.55 -5.98 3.81
CA ARG A 223 9.83 -4.81 4.35
C ARG A 223 10.79 -3.69 4.71
N LEU A 224 11.88 -4.00 5.41
CA LEU A 224 12.90 -3.01 5.77
C LEU A 224 13.54 -2.37 4.53
N GLN A 225 13.82 -3.15 3.48
CA GLN A 225 14.35 -2.61 2.23
C GLN A 225 13.38 -1.64 1.57
N PHE A 226 12.11 -2.01 1.42
CA PHE A 226 11.11 -1.11 0.81
C PHE A 226 10.90 0.16 1.63
N VAL A 227 10.86 0.07 2.96
CA VAL A 227 10.82 1.26 3.84
C VAL A 227 12.09 2.12 3.69
N GLY A 228 13.26 1.49 3.53
CA GLY A 228 14.51 2.18 3.25
C GLY A 228 14.45 3.00 1.95
N VAL A 229 13.84 2.45 0.90
CA VAL A 229 13.60 3.17 -0.36
C VAL A 229 12.72 4.40 -0.15
N LEU A 230 11.62 4.26 0.59
CA LEU A 230 10.73 5.38 0.88
C LEU A 230 11.45 6.49 1.66
N ARG A 231 12.29 6.13 2.65
CA ARG A 231 13.08 7.09 3.43
C ARG A 231 14.08 7.84 2.56
N MET A 232 14.87 7.13 1.77
CA MET A 232 15.84 7.74 0.85
C MET A 232 15.18 8.75 -0.09
N ILE A 233 14.03 8.40 -0.65
CA ILE A 233 13.27 9.29 -1.54
C ILE A 233 12.76 10.51 -0.77
N ALA A 234 12.16 10.32 0.41
CA ALA A 234 11.63 11.40 1.22
C ALA A 234 12.72 12.39 1.66
N GLU A 235 13.86 11.88 2.15
CA GLU A 235 15.03 12.66 2.56
C GLU A 235 15.62 13.44 1.37
N ALA A 236 15.83 12.79 0.23
CA ALA A 236 16.33 13.49 -0.96
C ALA A 236 15.39 14.59 -1.46
N LYS A 237 14.07 14.42 -1.31
CA LYS A 237 13.10 15.49 -1.63
C LYS A 237 13.16 16.61 -0.60
N ASP A 238 13.31 16.30 0.68
CA ASP A 238 13.45 17.29 1.76
C ASP A 238 14.73 18.12 1.59
N ASP A 239 15.85 17.50 1.21
CA ASP A 239 17.12 18.17 0.90
C ASP A 239 16.98 19.18 -0.24
N ARG A 240 16.25 18.83 -1.31
CA ARG A 240 15.98 19.73 -2.44
C ARG A 240 15.12 20.93 -2.06
N HIS A 241 14.19 20.76 -1.12
CA HIS A 241 13.25 21.82 -0.73
C HIS A 241 13.69 22.57 0.54
N GLY A 242 14.73 22.11 1.23
CA GLY A 242 15.22 22.69 2.48
C GLY A 242 14.24 22.55 3.65
N ALA A 243 13.39 21.53 3.67
CA ALA A 243 12.39 21.33 4.72
C ALA A 243 12.13 19.85 4.97
N VAL A 244 12.02 19.43 6.24
CA VAL A 244 11.86 18.01 6.67
C VAL A 244 10.40 17.53 6.57
N ARG A 245 9.68 17.92 5.52
CA ARG A 245 8.22 17.69 5.44
C ARG A 245 7.88 16.26 4.99
N ARG A 246 8.64 15.71 4.05
CA ARG A 246 8.38 14.40 3.44
C ARG A 246 8.81 13.28 4.38
N ALA A 247 9.96 13.42 5.04
CA ALA A 247 10.42 12.45 6.05
C ALA A 247 9.46 12.42 7.24
N ALA A 248 8.96 13.58 7.70
CA ALA A 248 7.93 13.65 8.73
C ALA A 248 6.63 12.97 8.28
N ALA A 249 6.15 13.26 7.06
CA ALA A 249 4.95 12.61 6.51
C ALA A 249 5.12 11.08 6.40
N LEU A 250 6.29 10.59 5.98
CA LEU A 250 6.56 9.15 5.94
C LEU A 250 6.45 8.51 7.33
N ALA A 251 7.07 9.13 8.34
CA ALA A 251 7.02 8.65 9.72
C ALA A 251 5.59 8.66 10.26
N GLU A 252 4.86 9.75 10.07
CA GLU A 252 3.45 9.88 10.46
C GLU A 252 2.56 8.85 9.76
N GLY A 253 2.80 8.59 8.46
CA GLY A 253 2.03 7.63 7.68
C GLY A 253 2.24 6.19 8.13
N LEU A 254 3.49 5.79 8.38
CA LEU A 254 3.81 4.46 8.90
C LEU A 254 3.27 4.26 10.31
N GLN A 255 3.41 5.27 11.17
CA GLN A 255 2.88 5.24 12.53
C GLN A 255 1.35 5.14 12.54
N ALA A 256 0.66 5.88 11.67
CA ALA A 256 -0.79 5.83 11.58
C ALA A 256 -1.31 4.45 11.12
N LEU A 257 -0.55 3.70 10.32
CA LEU A 257 -0.89 2.31 9.99
C LEU A 257 -0.79 1.39 11.19
N ASP A 258 0.28 1.52 11.99
CA ASP A 258 0.46 0.69 13.18
C ASP A 258 -0.62 1.02 14.23
N GLU A 259 -0.90 2.30 14.47
CA GLU A 259 -1.95 2.75 15.38
C GLU A 259 -3.39 2.42 14.88
N ALA A 260 -3.58 2.20 13.57
CA ALA A 260 -4.88 1.78 13.05
C ALA A 260 -5.24 0.33 13.47
N GLU A 261 -4.23 -0.52 13.65
CA GLU A 261 -4.41 -1.94 14.00
C GLU A 261 -4.90 -2.11 15.44
N ASP A 262 -4.53 -1.20 16.34
CA ASP A 262 -4.97 -1.22 17.74
C ASP A 262 -6.50 -1.21 17.86
N PHE A 263 -7.19 -0.42 17.04
CA PHE A 263 -8.66 -0.34 17.04
C PHE A 263 -9.36 -1.61 16.56
N LEU A 264 -8.65 -2.47 15.83
CA LEU A 264 -9.22 -3.69 15.26
C LEU A 264 -9.13 -4.87 16.24
N THR A 265 -8.33 -4.73 17.30
CA THR A 265 -8.25 -5.70 18.40
C THR A 265 -9.34 -5.52 19.46
N ILE A 266 -10.07 -4.39 19.43
CA ILE A 266 -11.12 -4.08 20.39
C ILE A 266 -12.36 -4.95 20.08
N PRO A 267 -12.89 -5.71 21.06
CA PRO A 267 -14.12 -6.47 20.88
C PRO A 267 -15.31 -5.52 20.63
N ALA A 268 -16.35 -5.99 19.94
CA ALA A 268 -17.51 -5.17 19.57
C ALA A 268 -18.54 -4.99 20.72
N ASP A 269 -18.09 -4.95 21.97
CA ASP A 269 -18.97 -4.88 23.14
C ASP A 269 -19.37 -3.43 23.51
N ALA A 270 -20.16 -3.30 24.60
CA ALA A 270 -20.67 -2.00 25.04
C ALA A 270 -19.57 -1.05 25.53
N ASP A 271 -18.39 -1.58 25.91
CA ASP A 271 -17.27 -0.81 26.44
C ASP A 271 -16.26 -0.41 25.34
N ALA A 272 -16.41 -0.94 24.13
CA ALA A 272 -15.55 -0.68 22.97
C ALA A 272 -15.29 0.80 22.70
N ASN A 273 -16.29 1.67 22.89
CA ASN A 273 -16.14 3.12 22.70
C ASN A 273 -15.26 3.75 23.80
N GLN A 274 -15.36 3.27 25.04
CA GLN A 274 -14.55 3.75 26.14
C GLN A 274 -13.09 3.29 25.98
N GLU A 275 -12.87 2.04 25.58
CA GLU A 275 -11.54 1.51 25.27
C GLU A 275 -10.90 2.26 24.09
N ALA A 276 -11.65 2.48 23.01
CA ALA A 276 -11.18 3.27 21.88
C ALA A 276 -10.79 4.70 22.29
N ALA A 277 -11.56 5.34 23.19
CA ALA A 277 -11.22 6.65 23.71
C ALA A 277 -9.95 6.67 24.59
N VAL A 278 -9.59 5.54 25.21
CA VAL A 278 -8.31 5.38 25.93
C VAL A 278 -7.17 5.23 24.93
N LEU A 279 -7.31 4.35 23.92
CA LEU A 279 -6.32 4.16 22.87
C LEU A 279 -6.05 5.46 22.12
N LEU A 280 -7.10 6.19 21.73
CA LEU A 280 -7.01 7.47 21.03
C LEU A 280 -6.15 8.50 21.77
N ARG A 281 -6.19 8.50 23.11
CA ARG A 281 -5.38 9.39 23.96
C ARG A 281 -3.91 8.97 24.02
N SER A 282 -3.62 7.70 23.81
CA SER A 282 -2.26 7.15 23.82
C SER A 282 -1.55 7.26 22.47
N HIS A 283 -2.32 7.36 21.37
CA HIS A 283 -1.80 7.48 20.01
C HIS A 283 -1.10 8.83 19.79
N LYS A 284 0.00 8.83 19.02
CA LYS A 284 0.72 10.08 18.71
C LYS A 284 0.20 10.72 17.44
N THR A 285 -0.42 9.97 16.53
CA THR A 285 -0.97 10.50 15.27
C THR A 285 -2.05 11.55 15.57
N ALA A 286 -2.01 12.68 14.86
CA ALA A 286 -2.91 13.81 15.11
C ALA A 286 -4.40 13.53 14.78
N VAL A 287 -4.70 12.45 14.07
CA VAL A 287 -6.07 12.06 13.63
C VAL A 287 -7.08 12.04 14.77
N GLY A 288 -6.66 11.58 15.95
CA GLY A 288 -7.53 11.49 17.12
C GLY A 288 -7.78 12.80 17.86
N ARG A 289 -6.99 13.84 17.59
CA ARG A 289 -7.10 15.14 18.26
C ARG A 289 -8.02 16.11 17.51
N GLU A 290 -8.38 15.78 16.28
CA GLU A 290 -9.21 16.62 15.41
C GLU A 290 -10.71 16.34 15.61
N GLY A 291 -11.38 17.22 16.34
CA GLY A 291 -12.85 17.29 16.43
C GLY A 291 -13.48 16.16 17.26
N ASP A 292 -14.67 15.72 16.83
CA ASP A 292 -15.53 14.75 17.54
C ASP A 292 -15.03 13.28 17.45
N ALA A 293 -13.72 13.06 17.27
CA ALA A 293 -13.15 11.73 17.12
C ALA A 293 -13.42 10.82 18.35
N ALA A 294 -13.52 11.41 19.54
CA ALA A 294 -13.77 10.67 20.79
C ALA A 294 -15.13 9.96 20.85
N GLY A 295 -16.08 10.31 19.97
CA GLY A 295 -17.40 9.69 19.90
C GLY A 295 -17.56 8.66 18.78
N LEU A 296 -16.53 8.44 17.97
CA LEU A 296 -16.60 7.52 16.82
C LEU A 296 -16.39 6.06 17.26
N PRO A 297 -17.09 5.09 16.65
CA PRO A 297 -16.86 3.68 16.92
C PRO A 297 -15.47 3.23 16.43
N PRO A 298 -14.86 2.18 17.01
CA PRO A 298 -13.50 1.73 16.71
C PRO A 298 -13.22 1.52 15.22
N ALA A 299 -14.15 0.88 14.49
CA ALA A 299 -14.01 0.64 13.06
C ALA A 299 -13.89 1.96 12.25
N GLN A 300 -14.67 2.99 12.62
CA GLN A 300 -14.59 4.30 11.96
C GLN A 300 -13.30 5.04 12.31
N LEU A 301 -12.78 4.87 13.52
CA LEU A 301 -11.47 5.38 13.91
C LEU A 301 -10.36 4.71 13.09
N ALA A 302 -10.35 3.38 13.00
CA ALA A 302 -9.41 2.65 12.16
C ALA A 302 -9.42 3.17 10.70
N ASP A 303 -10.60 3.31 10.11
CA ASP A 303 -10.74 3.84 8.74
C ASP A 303 -10.20 5.27 8.60
N ARG A 304 -10.36 6.13 9.61
CA ARG A 304 -9.83 7.49 9.61
C ARG A 304 -8.29 7.48 9.66
N TYR A 305 -7.70 6.59 10.45
CA TYR A 305 -6.25 6.40 10.52
C TYR A 305 -5.69 5.86 9.20
N TYR A 306 -6.32 4.85 8.58
CA TYR A 306 -5.90 4.35 7.27
C TYR A 306 -5.94 5.43 6.19
N ARG A 307 -7.01 6.23 6.11
CA ARG A 307 -7.09 7.35 5.15
C ARG A 307 -6.01 8.41 5.40
N TYR A 308 -5.69 8.69 6.66
CA TYR A 308 -4.61 9.60 7.00
C TYR A 308 -3.26 9.03 6.57
N ALA A 309 -2.98 7.77 6.90
CA ALA A 309 -1.78 7.06 6.50
C ALA A 309 -1.58 7.08 4.98
N GLN A 310 -2.64 6.80 4.21
CA GLN A 310 -2.61 6.83 2.75
C GLN A 310 -2.14 8.19 2.21
N ARG A 311 -2.72 9.28 2.72
CA ARG A 311 -2.35 10.65 2.32
C ARG A 311 -0.91 10.98 2.70
N GLN A 312 -0.47 10.58 3.89
CA GLN A 312 0.87 10.89 4.37
C GLN A 312 1.95 10.09 3.64
N LEU A 313 1.73 8.80 3.41
CA LEU A 313 2.62 7.96 2.61
C LEU A 313 2.70 8.45 1.16
N ALA A 314 1.55 8.78 0.55
CA ALA A 314 1.53 9.33 -0.80
C ALA A 314 2.25 10.69 -0.86
N SER A 315 2.03 11.55 0.13
CA SER A 315 2.72 12.84 0.24
C SER A 315 4.24 12.65 0.36
N ALA A 316 4.72 11.68 1.13
CA ALA A 316 6.15 11.46 1.31
C ALA A 316 6.90 11.19 -0.02
N VAL A 317 6.27 10.46 -0.95
CA VAL A 317 6.90 10.06 -2.22
C VAL A 317 6.21 10.65 -3.46
N ALA A 318 5.42 11.70 -3.30
CA ALA A 318 4.57 12.27 -4.35
C ALA A 318 5.34 12.50 -5.66
N GLY A 319 4.81 11.97 -6.76
CA GLY A 319 5.38 12.10 -8.10
C GLY A 319 6.56 11.17 -8.43
N GLU A 320 7.12 10.43 -7.47
CA GLU A 320 8.29 9.56 -7.71
C GLU A 320 7.88 8.13 -8.12
N PRO A 321 8.25 7.65 -9.33
CA PRO A 321 7.91 6.29 -9.78
C PRO A 321 8.39 5.20 -8.82
N ALA A 322 9.66 5.27 -8.43
CA ALA A 322 10.24 4.30 -7.50
C ALA A 322 9.53 4.29 -6.14
N GLY A 323 9.07 5.45 -5.66
CA GLY A 323 8.34 5.56 -4.41
C GLY A 323 6.95 4.92 -4.48
N SER A 324 6.19 5.19 -5.55
CA SER A 324 4.92 4.51 -5.81
C SER A 324 5.10 2.99 -5.93
N MET A 325 6.18 2.53 -6.59
CA MET A 325 6.50 1.11 -6.70
C MET A 325 6.92 0.46 -5.40
N ALA A 326 7.65 1.15 -4.52
CA ALA A 326 7.97 0.65 -3.19
C ALA A 326 6.71 0.51 -2.30
N LEU A 327 5.74 1.44 -2.42
CA LEU A 327 4.43 1.31 -1.76
C LEU A 327 3.64 0.12 -2.29
N HIS A 328 3.59 -0.06 -3.61
CA HIS A 328 2.99 -1.25 -4.23
C HIS A 328 3.62 -2.55 -3.70
N ALA A 329 4.97 -2.59 -3.63
CA ALA A 329 5.71 -3.73 -3.12
C ALA A 329 5.37 -4.05 -1.66
N LEU A 330 5.24 -3.03 -0.80
CA LEU A 330 4.79 -3.20 0.59
C LEU A 330 3.38 -3.77 0.68
N GLY A 331 2.45 -3.30 -0.16
CA GLY A 331 1.09 -3.82 -0.22
C GLY A 331 1.06 -5.30 -0.56
N LYS A 332 1.82 -5.71 -1.59
CA LYS A 332 1.94 -7.11 -2.01
C LYS A 332 2.66 -7.98 -0.98
N LEU A 333 3.73 -7.48 -0.38
CA LEU A 333 4.43 -8.18 0.70
C LEU A 333 3.51 -8.46 1.89
N THR A 334 2.62 -7.50 2.20
CA THR A 334 1.65 -7.64 3.30
C THR A 334 0.67 -8.77 3.03
N THR A 335 0.16 -8.93 1.80
CA THR A 335 -0.72 -10.07 1.47
C THR A 335 0.01 -11.39 1.53
N GLU A 336 1.20 -11.49 0.91
CA GLU A 336 2.03 -12.71 0.91
C GLU A 336 2.39 -13.18 2.32
N GLN A 337 2.81 -12.25 3.19
CA GLN A 337 3.17 -12.58 4.57
C GLN A 337 1.99 -13.18 5.35
N HIS A 338 0.77 -12.70 5.12
CA HIS A 338 -0.42 -13.21 5.82
C HIS A 338 -0.93 -14.51 5.23
N THR A 339 -0.86 -14.69 3.90
CA THR A 339 -1.12 -15.99 3.28
C THR A 339 -0.18 -17.06 3.83
N ALA A 340 1.09 -16.72 4.08
CA ALA A 340 2.05 -17.65 4.68
C ALA A 340 1.83 -17.92 6.19
N ALA A 341 1.25 -16.96 6.92
CA ALA A 341 1.04 -17.08 8.37
C ALA A 341 -0.27 -17.80 8.76
N GLU A 342 -1.21 -17.97 7.82
CA GLU A 342 -2.56 -18.53 8.07
C GLU A 342 -3.37 -17.80 9.18
N THR A 343 -3.00 -16.57 9.52
CA THR A 343 -3.61 -15.76 10.61
C THR A 343 -4.24 -14.46 10.10
N ASP A 344 -5.32 -14.01 10.77
CA ASP A 344 -5.97 -12.68 10.68
C ASP A 344 -5.93 -11.98 9.31
N PHE A 345 -6.37 -12.72 8.29
CA PHE A 345 -6.45 -12.28 6.90
C PHE A 345 -7.14 -10.90 6.69
N PRO A 346 -8.23 -10.53 7.40
CA PRO A 346 -8.91 -9.25 7.14
C PRO A 346 -8.09 -8.00 7.45
N LEU A 347 -7.21 -8.05 8.47
CA LEU A 347 -6.38 -6.90 8.86
C LEU A 347 -5.32 -6.63 7.80
N ALA A 348 -4.68 -7.71 7.35
CA ALA A 348 -3.71 -7.71 6.27
C ALA A 348 -4.23 -7.00 5.02
N LEU A 349 -5.45 -7.34 4.61
CA LEU A 349 -6.06 -6.80 3.39
C LEU A 349 -6.29 -5.30 3.50
N ARG A 350 -6.73 -4.79 4.66
CA ARG A 350 -6.93 -3.33 4.86
C ARG A 350 -5.61 -2.57 4.79
N ARG A 351 -4.56 -3.12 5.42
CA ARG A 351 -3.22 -2.53 5.36
C ARG A 351 -2.63 -2.58 3.95
N ALA A 352 -2.76 -3.71 3.26
CA ALA A 352 -2.34 -3.87 1.87
C ALA A 352 -3.06 -2.89 0.95
N ALA A 353 -4.39 -2.78 1.06
CA ALA A 353 -5.19 -1.84 0.28
C ALA A 353 -4.77 -0.38 0.54
N SER A 354 -4.42 -0.04 1.78
CA SER A 354 -3.92 1.29 2.12
C SER A 354 -2.57 1.60 1.46
N TYR A 355 -1.66 0.63 1.37
CA TYR A 355 -0.42 0.82 0.60
C TYR A 355 -0.69 0.99 -0.90
N GLN A 356 -1.60 0.20 -1.50
CA GLN A 356 -1.94 0.35 -2.92
C GLN A 356 -2.63 1.69 -3.21
N GLN A 357 -3.54 2.14 -2.34
CA GLN A 357 -4.15 3.47 -2.45
C GLN A 357 -3.12 4.59 -2.30
N ALA A 358 -2.17 4.47 -1.37
CA ALA A 358 -1.07 5.42 -1.24
C ALA A 358 -0.19 5.46 -2.51
N ALA A 359 0.08 4.31 -3.13
CA ALA A 359 0.83 4.23 -4.38
C ALA A 359 0.12 4.98 -5.52
N LEU A 360 -1.20 4.82 -5.65
CA LEU A 360 -2.02 5.52 -6.65
C LEU A 360 -2.18 7.01 -6.37
N LEU A 361 -2.25 7.40 -5.10
CA LEU A 361 -2.27 8.81 -4.71
C LEU A 361 -0.91 9.49 -4.97
N ALA A 362 0.19 8.74 -4.84
CA ALA A 362 1.52 9.24 -5.19
C ALA A 362 1.69 9.41 -6.70
N ARG A 363 1.14 8.47 -7.48
CA ARG A 363 1.12 8.45 -8.94
C ARG A 363 -0.09 7.69 -9.47
N ASP A 364 -0.93 8.39 -10.24
CA ASP A 364 -2.17 7.86 -10.81
C ASP A 364 -1.97 6.90 -11.99
N ASP A 365 -0.76 6.87 -12.56
CA ASP A 365 -0.32 6.00 -13.65
C ASP A 365 0.29 4.66 -13.18
N ASN A 366 0.23 4.36 -11.87
CA ASN A 366 0.69 3.07 -11.37
C ASN A 366 -0.34 1.96 -11.59
N TYR A 367 -0.37 1.41 -12.81
CA TYR A 367 -1.31 0.36 -13.20
C TYR A 367 -1.17 -0.94 -12.38
N LEU A 368 0.04 -1.26 -11.91
CA LEU A 368 0.27 -2.42 -11.05
C LEU A 368 -0.42 -2.25 -9.68
N ALA A 369 -0.31 -1.07 -9.07
CA ALA A 369 -1.02 -0.77 -7.84
C ALA A 369 -2.54 -0.75 -8.03
N ALA A 370 -3.03 -0.22 -9.15
CA ALA A 370 -4.46 -0.21 -9.48
C ALA A 370 -5.01 -1.63 -9.69
N HIS A 371 -4.26 -2.50 -10.35
CA HIS A 371 -4.61 -3.91 -10.54
C HIS A 371 -4.73 -4.63 -9.20
N GLU A 372 -3.72 -4.53 -8.34
CA GLU A 372 -3.74 -5.13 -7.01
C GLU A 372 -4.86 -4.57 -6.13
N LEU A 373 -5.10 -3.26 -6.16
CA LEU A 373 -6.21 -2.66 -5.43
C LEU A 373 -7.55 -3.21 -5.92
N GLY A 374 -7.75 -3.35 -7.24
CA GLY A 374 -8.94 -3.96 -7.81
C GLY A 374 -9.15 -5.39 -7.32
N VAL A 375 -8.08 -6.19 -7.23
CA VAL A 375 -8.10 -7.54 -6.66
C VAL A 375 -8.52 -7.53 -5.19
N LEU A 376 -7.87 -6.72 -4.36
CA LEU A 376 -8.17 -6.60 -2.93
C LEU A 376 -9.61 -6.13 -2.66
N MET A 377 -10.14 -5.24 -3.51
CA MET A 377 -11.53 -4.79 -3.42
C MET A 377 -12.51 -5.92 -3.73
N ALA A 378 -12.23 -6.77 -4.73
CA ALA A 378 -13.06 -7.93 -5.02
C ALA A 378 -13.06 -8.95 -3.85
N GLU A 379 -11.89 -9.19 -3.25
CA GLU A 379 -11.76 -10.12 -2.11
C GLU A 379 -12.54 -9.66 -0.88
N THR A 380 -12.67 -8.34 -0.69
CA THR A 380 -13.44 -7.74 0.40
C THR A 380 -14.91 -7.50 0.06
N GLY A 381 -15.37 -7.92 -1.12
CA GLY A 381 -16.78 -7.83 -1.56
C GLY A 381 -17.17 -6.52 -2.25
N HIS A 382 -16.23 -5.60 -2.46
CA HIS A 382 -16.43 -4.33 -3.18
C HIS A 382 -16.33 -4.53 -4.70
N TYR A 383 -17.24 -5.33 -5.25
CA TYR A 383 -17.17 -5.77 -6.65
C TYR A 383 -17.39 -4.65 -7.67
N LEU A 384 -18.20 -3.63 -7.35
CA LEU A 384 -18.47 -2.53 -8.28
C LEU A 384 -17.21 -1.68 -8.50
N GLU A 385 -16.60 -1.24 -7.40
CA GLU A 385 -15.37 -0.46 -7.38
C GLU A 385 -14.20 -1.25 -8.00
N SER A 386 -14.12 -2.54 -7.68
CA SER A 386 -13.15 -3.45 -8.29
C SER A 386 -13.28 -3.52 -9.81
N ALA A 387 -14.51 -3.68 -10.33
CA ALA A 387 -14.74 -3.77 -11.76
C ALA A 387 -14.38 -2.47 -12.49
N ASP A 388 -14.66 -1.32 -11.89
CA ASP A 388 -14.31 -0.02 -12.45
C ASP A 388 -12.79 0.19 -12.51
N LEU A 389 -12.06 -0.16 -11.45
CA LEU A 389 -10.59 -0.13 -11.43
C LEU A 389 -9.99 -1.07 -12.46
N LEU A 390 -10.44 -2.33 -12.52
CA LEU A 390 -9.90 -3.33 -13.44
C LEU A 390 -10.22 -3.00 -14.90
N ARG A 391 -11.38 -2.41 -15.21
CA ARG A 391 -11.67 -1.89 -16.56
C ARG A 391 -10.75 -0.75 -16.94
N LYS A 392 -10.50 0.19 -16.02
CA LYS A 392 -9.53 1.28 -16.25
C LYS A 392 -8.15 0.72 -16.59
N VAL A 393 -7.62 -0.17 -15.76
CA VAL A 393 -6.31 -0.81 -15.99
C VAL A 393 -6.29 -1.57 -17.31
N ALA A 394 -7.32 -2.36 -17.61
CA ALA A 394 -7.39 -3.12 -18.86
C ALA A 394 -7.44 -2.22 -20.12
N SER A 395 -7.98 -1.00 -19.99
CA SER A 395 -8.02 -0.03 -21.09
C SER A 395 -6.68 0.68 -21.33
N GLU A 396 -5.90 0.89 -20.27
CA GLU A 396 -4.60 1.56 -20.31
C GLU A 396 -3.46 0.59 -20.64
N GLN A 397 -3.45 -0.58 -19.99
CA GLN A 397 -2.46 -1.64 -20.16
C GLN A 397 -3.16 -3.00 -20.27
N PRO A 398 -3.59 -3.40 -21.49
CA PRO A 398 -4.26 -4.68 -21.70
C PRO A 398 -3.35 -5.86 -21.29
N ASN A 399 -3.76 -6.61 -20.26
CA ASN A 399 -3.05 -7.79 -19.78
C ASN A 399 -4.04 -8.95 -19.57
N PRO A 400 -3.72 -10.18 -20.00
CA PRO A 400 -4.60 -11.34 -19.84
C PRO A 400 -4.99 -11.63 -18.39
N VAL A 401 -4.11 -11.38 -17.41
CA VAL A 401 -4.37 -11.56 -15.98
C VAL A 401 -5.43 -10.56 -15.49
N VAL A 402 -5.26 -9.27 -15.82
CA VAL A 402 -6.22 -8.21 -15.45
C VAL A 402 -7.61 -8.53 -16.01
N LEU A 403 -7.69 -8.94 -17.27
CA LEU A 403 -8.97 -9.28 -17.93
C LEU A 403 -9.65 -10.51 -17.32
N ARG A 404 -8.90 -11.51 -16.86
CA ARG A 404 -9.47 -12.66 -16.15
C ARG A 404 -10.00 -12.27 -14.77
N ASN A 405 -9.26 -11.43 -14.06
CA ASN A 405 -9.70 -10.89 -12.78
C ASN A 405 -10.99 -10.08 -12.98
N LEU A 406 -11.04 -9.24 -14.02
CA LEU A 406 -12.26 -8.54 -14.41
C LEU A 406 -13.41 -9.51 -14.74
N ALA A 407 -13.16 -10.54 -15.54
CA ALA A 407 -14.18 -11.55 -15.86
C ALA A 407 -14.76 -12.20 -14.61
N ARG A 408 -13.92 -12.53 -13.62
CA ARG A 408 -14.36 -13.06 -12.33
C ARG A 408 -15.25 -12.08 -11.58
N VAL A 409 -14.86 -10.81 -11.49
CA VAL A 409 -15.64 -9.78 -10.81
C VAL A 409 -16.99 -9.56 -11.52
N GLU A 410 -17.02 -9.52 -12.85
CA GLU A 410 -18.26 -9.38 -13.62
C GLU A 410 -19.21 -10.57 -13.42
N ARG A 411 -18.69 -11.80 -13.22
CA ARG A 411 -19.54 -12.95 -12.81
C ARG A 411 -20.12 -12.76 -11.43
N SER A 412 -19.33 -12.28 -10.46
CA SER A 412 -19.82 -11.98 -9.10
C SER A 412 -20.92 -10.92 -9.11
N LEU A 413 -20.90 -9.99 -10.08
CA LEU A 413 -21.95 -9.00 -10.31
C LEU A 413 -23.16 -9.52 -11.12
N GLY A 414 -23.16 -10.78 -11.55
CA GLY A 414 -24.23 -11.38 -12.38
C GLY A 414 -24.20 -10.96 -13.86
N ARG A 415 -23.12 -10.33 -14.33
CA ARG A 415 -22.98 -9.82 -15.70
C ARG A 415 -22.27 -10.84 -16.58
N SER A 416 -22.89 -11.99 -16.77
CA SER A 416 -22.31 -13.15 -17.46
C SER A 416 -21.79 -12.85 -18.86
N GLN A 417 -22.46 -11.97 -19.62
CA GLN A 417 -22.03 -11.56 -20.96
C GLN A 417 -20.71 -10.76 -20.92
N ALA A 418 -20.60 -9.79 -20.00
CA ALA A 418 -19.38 -9.00 -19.83
C ALA A 418 -18.20 -9.88 -19.41
N ALA A 419 -18.45 -10.84 -18.51
CA ALA A 419 -17.45 -11.81 -18.10
C ALA A 419 -16.93 -12.66 -19.27
N GLN A 420 -17.84 -13.16 -20.13
CA GLN A 420 -17.45 -13.92 -21.32
C GLN A 420 -16.60 -13.10 -22.30
N LEU A 421 -16.96 -11.83 -22.52
CA LEU A 421 -16.19 -10.94 -23.39
C LEU A 421 -14.78 -10.71 -22.85
N ALA A 422 -14.65 -10.41 -21.55
CA ALA A 422 -13.36 -10.23 -20.90
C ALA A 422 -12.49 -11.51 -20.97
N GLU A 423 -13.10 -12.68 -20.82
CA GLU A 423 -12.39 -13.96 -20.90
C GLU A 423 -11.95 -14.33 -22.31
N GLN A 424 -12.77 -14.05 -23.33
CA GLN A 424 -12.39 -14.19 -24.74
C GLN A 424 -11.22 -13.28 -25.09
N GLU A 425 -11.27 -12.03 -24.65
CA GLU A 425 -10.20 -11.07 -24.88
C GLU A 425 -8.91 -11.47 -24.15
N ALA A 426 -9.00 -11.96 -22.90
CA ALA A 426 -7.86 -12.49 -22.18
C ALA A 426 -7.23 -13.68 -22.90
N ALA A 427 -8.03 -14.59 -23.44
CA ALA A 427 -7.55 -15.73 -24.23
C ALA A 427 -6.87 -15.27 -25.53
N ARG A 428 -7.44 -14.28 -26.22
CA ARG A 428 -6.85 -13.68 -27.43
C ARG A 428 -5.48 -13.07 -27.13
N LEU A 429 -5.37 -12.26 -26.07
CA LEU A 429 -4.10 -11.65 -25.67
C LEU A 429 -3.07 -12.69 -25.26
N ALA A 430 -3.45 -13.72 -24.49
CA ALA A 430 -2.54 -14.78 -24.07
C ALA A 430 -1.88 -15.54 -25.24
N VAL A 431 -2.57 -15.64 -26.39
CA VAL A 431 -2.00 -16.22 -27.62
C VAL A 431 -1.01 -15.27 -28.30
N LEU A 432 -1.27 -13.96 -28.26
CA LEU A 432 -0.43 -12.92 -28.88
C LEU A 432 0.81 -12.59 -28.05
N THR A 433 0.69 -12.64 -26.74
CA THR A 433 1.78 -12.39 -25.77
C THR A 433 2.01 -13.66 -24.95
N PRO A 434 2.56 -14.73 -25.56
CA PRO A 434 2.87 -15.94 -24.82
C PRO A 434 3.98 -15.63 -23.81
N ASP A 435 3.69 -15.78 -22.53
CA ASP A 435 4.72 -15.80 -21.50
C ASP A 435 5.42 -17.18 -21.56
N PRO A 436 6.73 -17.24 -21.87
CA PRO A 436 7.45 -18.51 -21.98
C PRO A 436 7.51 -19.29 -20.66
N ARG A 437 7.19 -18.66 -19.52
CA ARG A 437 7.19 -19.30 -18.20
C ARG A 437 5.82 -19.81 -17.79
N VAL A 438 4.75 -19.22 -18.34
CA VAL A 438 3.38 -19.53 -17.94
C VAL A 438 2.58 -19.98 -19.16
N ALA A 439 2.53 -21.30 -19.36
CA ALA A 439 1.66 -21.91 -20.36
C ALA A 439 0.23 -21.95 -19.85
N TRP A 440 -0.59 -20.99 -20.30
CA TRP A 440 -2.00 -20.93 -19.93
C TRP A 440 -2.80 -21.99 -20.67
N MET A 441 -3.32 -22.98 -19.94
CA MET A 441 -4.14 -24.06 -20.47
C MET A 441 -5.62 -23.86 -20.08
N PRO A 442 -6.57 -23.90 -21.05
CA PRO A 442 -7.99 -23.81 -20.75
C PRO A 442 -8.47 -24.90 -19.77
N PRO A 443 -9.48 -24.63 -18.91
CA PRO A 443 -9.95 -25.60 -17.92
C PRO A 443 -10.36 -26.96 -18.51
N GLY A 444 -10.97 -26.97 -19.70
CA GLY A 444 -11.35 -28.22 -20.38
C GLY A 444 -10.15 -29.05 -20.82
N GLN A 445 -9.04 -28.43 -21.23
CA GLN A 445 -7.81 -29.14 -21.58
C GLN A 445 -7.10 -29.68 -20.33
N PHE A 446 -7.06 -28.88 -19.26
CA PHE A 446 -6.51 -29.31 -17.98
C PHE A 446 -7.31 -30.50 -17.40
N ALA A 447 -8.65 -30.41 -17.40
CA ALA A 447 -9.53 -31.47 -16.93
C ALA A 447 -9.36 -32.77 -17.75
N ALA A 448 -9.22 -32.65 -19.08
CA ALA A 448 -8.96 -33.79 -19.95
C ALA A 448 -7.62 -34.49 -19.67
N GLN A 449 -6.58 -33.72 -19.31
CA GLN A 449 -5.28 -34.31 -18.90
C GLN A 449 -5.40 -35.09 -17.59
N SER A 450 -6.07 -34.53 -16.57
CA SER A 450 -6.27 -35.22 -15.29
C SER A 450 -7.12 -36.50 -15.40
N GLY A 451 -8.02 -36.59 -16.40
CA GLY A 451 -8.89 -37.75 -16.59
C GLY A 451 -8.20 -38.99 -17.18
N THR A 452 -7.03 -38.84 -17.79
CA THR A 452 -6.38 -39.97 -18.48
C THR A 452 -5.60 -40.93 -17.58
N GLY A 453 -5.48 -40.66 -16.27
CA GLY A 453 -4.75 -41.53 -15.33
C GLY A 453 -3.25 -41.72 -15.63
N GLN A 454 -2.78 -41.22 -16.77
CA GLN A 454 -1.37 -41.06 -17.09
C GLN A 454 -0.88 -39.89 -16.26
N SER A 455 -0.30 -40.22 -15.10
CA SER A 455 0.60 -39.29 -14.42
C SER A 455 1.57 -38.76 -15.48
N PRO A 456 1.66 -37.43 -15.67
CA PRO A 456 2.52 -36.86 -16.70
C PRO A 456 3.92 -37.43 -16.53
N ASN A 457 4.34 -38.21 -17.52
CA ASN A 457 5.64 -38.86 -17.53
C ASN A 457 6.65 -37.75 -17.81
N PHE A 458 7.06 -36.99 -16.78
CA PHE A 458 8.15 -36.01 -16.83
C PHE A 458 9.53 -36.69 -17.00
N ALA A 459 9.57 -37.85 -17.65
CA ALA A 459 10.77 -38.62 -17.98
C ALA A 459 11.62 -37.97 -19.10
N GLY A 460 11.28 -36.75 -19.54
CA GLY A 460 12.13 -35.94 -20.39
C GLY A 460 13.11 -35.14 -19.54
N SER A 461 14.33 -35.68 -19.37
CA SER A 461 15.55 -34.99 -18.92
C SER A 461 15.34 -33.98 -17.80
N ALA A 462 15.54 -34.43 -16.55
CA ALA A 462 15.79 -33.51 -15.45
C ALA A 462 16.85 -32.49 -15.92
N PRO A 463 16.56 -31.17 -15.94
CA PRO A 463 17.60 -30.19 -16.17
C PRO A 463 18.70 -30.47 -15.14
N PRO A 464 19.99 -30.43 -15.54
CA PRO A 464 21.07 -30.73 -14.61
C PRO A 464 20.87 -29.86 -13.38
N MET A 465 20.72 -30.50 -12.22
CA MET A 465 20.72 -29.81 -10.93
C MET A 465 22.04 -29.04 -10.84
N GLN A 466 22.00 -27.77 -11.20
CA GLN A 466 23.03 -26.82 -10.80
C GLN A 466 22.86 -26.65 -9.30
N THR A 467 23.60 -27.44 -8.54
CA THR A 467 23.75 -27.26 -7.10
C THR A 467 24.39 -25.89 -6.88
N PRO A 468 23.71 -24.89 -6.27
CA PRO A 468 24.28 -23.56 -6.08
C PRO A 468 25.30 -23.50 -4.93
N TYR A 469 25.62 -24.63 -4.29
CA TYR A 469 26.53 -24.70 -3.17
C TYR A 469 27.71 -25.59 -3.53
N GLY A 470 28.76 -24.95 -4.03
CA GLY A 470 30.11 -25.49 -3.93
C GLY A 470 30.39 -25.77 -2.46
N THR A 471 30.66 -27.03 -2.15
CA THR A 471 31.20 -27.42 -0.86
C THR A 471 32.54 -26.70 -0.68
N PRO A 472 32.74 -25.91 0.39
CA PRO A 472 34.07 -25.37 0.67
C PRO A 472 34.99 -26.56 0.96
N GLN A 473 36.00 -26.75 0.12
CA GLN A 473 37.14 -27.62 0.42
C GLN A 473 37.83 -27.05 1.66
N VAL A 474 37.53 -27.64 2.83
CA VAL A 474 38.29 -27.39 4.05
C VAL A 474 39.66 -28.03 3.85
N ALA A 475 40.67 -27.19 3.65
CA ALA A 475 42.06 -27.60 3.67
C ALA A 475 42.37 -28.21 5.04
N ARG A 476 42.67 -29.51 5.08
CA ARG A 476 43.19 -30.20 6.26
C ARG A 476 44.56 -29.63 6.59
N GLY A 477 44.62 -28.77 7.61
CA GLY A 477 45.85 -28.41 8.30
C GLY A 477 46.43 -29.60 9.08
N PRO A 478 47.75 -29.61 9.35
CA PRO A 478 48.44 -30.74 9.97
C PRO A 478 48.05 -30.93 11.44
N ALA A 479 47.99 -32.20 11.84
CA ALA A 479 47.60 -32.67 13.16
C ALA A 479 48.52 -32.14 14.27
N ALA A 480 47.92 -31.47 15.27
CA ALA A 480 48.58 -31.14 16.53
C ALA A 480 48.54 -32.33 17.50
N GLN A 481 49.68 -32.61 18.11
CA GLN A 481 49.89 -33.66 19.11
C GLN A 481 49.10 -33.42 20.41
N PRO A 482 48.63 -34.48 21.11
CA PRO A 482 48.03 -34.34 22.41
C PRO A 482 49.09 -34.27 23.53
N ALA A 483 49.20 -33.10 24.16
CA ALA A 483 49.60 -32.99 25.57
C ALA A 483 48.30 -33.12 26.40
N GLY A 484 48.15 -33.92 27.45
CA GLY A 484 49.12 -34.25 28.49
C GLY A 484 48.59 -33.67 29.81
N GLY A 485 47.81 -34.46 30.55
CA GLY A 485 47.63 -34.36 32.01
C GLY A 485 46.67 -33.30 32.56
N LEU A 486 45.57 -33.76 33.18
CA LEU A 486 44.84 -33.04 34.23
C LEU A 486 44.84 -33.90 35.51
N PRO A 487 45.18 -33.34 36.70
CA PRO A 487 45.07 -34.04 37.97
C PRO A 487 43.65 -33.94 38.57
N PRO A 488 43.27 -34.87 39.47
CA PRO A 488 41.98 -34.86 40.15
C PRO A 488 42.05 -34.08 41.46
N ASN A 489 41.03 -33.28 41.79
CA ASN A 489 40.39 -33.24 43.13
C ASN A 489 39.49 -32.01 43.34
N MET A 490 38.39 -32.29 44.07
CA MET A 490 37.50 -31.45 44.91
C MET A 490 36.05 -31.73 44.50
N ARG A 491 35.33 -32.69 45.09
CA ARG A 491 34.92 -32.86 46.51
C ARG A 491 34.32 -31.58 47.10
N PHE A 492 33.00 -31.43 46.97
CA PHE A 492 32.20 -30.73 47.97
C PHE A 492 30.99 -31.58 48.38
N MET A 493 30.83 -31.66 49.69
CA MET A 493 29.73 -32.25 50.44
C MET A 493 28.65 -31.19 50.68
N ARG A 494 27.40 -31.69 50.74
CA ARG A 494 26.20 -31.17 51.42
C ARG A 494 25.55 -29.91 50.87
#